data_AF-A0A2K1QH99-F1
#
_entry.id   AF-A0A2K1QH99-F1
#
_cell.length_a   1.000
_cell.length_b   1.000
_cell.length_c   1.000
_cell.angle_alpha   90.00
_cell.angle_beta   90.00
_cell.angle_gamma   90.00
#
_symmetry.space_group_name_H-M   'P 1'
#
loop_
_entity.id
_entity.type
_entity.pdbx_description
1 polymer ?
#
loop_
_entity_poly.entity_id
_entity_poly.type
_entity_poly.pdbx_seq_one_letter_code
_entity_poly.pdbx_strand_id
1 'polypeptide(L)'
;MVPNGSPAPLRVQVVCLNEDTETAWCYLPEEEEILLLAPLVSALRQHCNGDGLDMDVFEPLARAMRRKHPGLVRRVNYTPKDGVTDEHAMRMDETATVLLVICEPVGLEGEALTVSIRGQCLFAYDAMKEYEKIHEGTEPPALVVLYCGKRDFQGVSNIETCFRCEDYSGRDWDAVADRLFKGIES
;
A
#
# COMPACT_ATOMS: atom_id res chain seq x y z
N MET A 1 -37.50 0.81 20.51
CA MET A 1 -36.66 1.81 19.81
C MET A 1 -35.41 1.09 19.38
N VAL A 2 -35.26 0.83 18.08
CA VAL A 2 -34.08 0.15 17.52
C VAL A 2 -33.03 1.24 17.28
N PRO A 3 -31.77 1.08 17.74
CA PRO A 3 -30.74 2.02 17.33
C PRO A 3 -30.42 1.72 15.86
N ASN A 4 -30.95 2.54 14.96
CA ASN A 4 -30.45 2.67 13.59
C ASN A 4 -29.06 3.32 13.67
N GLY A 5 -28.07 2.57 14.13
CA GLY A 5 -26.68 2.85 13.83
C GLY A 5 -26.44 2.38 12.41
N SER A 6 -26.45 3.30 11.44
CA SER A 6 -25.83 3.01 10.15
C SER A 6 -24.42 2.49 10.44
N PRO A 7 -24.00 1.33 9.90
CA PRO A 7 -22.64 0.86 10.09
C PRO A 7 -21.71 1.99 9.66
N ALA A 8 -20.72 2.30 10.49
CA ALA A 8 -19.71 3.27 10.12
C ALA A 8 -19.18 2.89 8.73
N PRO A 9 -19.07 3.84 7.79
CA PRO A 9 -18.57 3.52 6.46
C PRO A 9 -17.26 2.76 6.60
N LEU A 10 -17.13 1.66 5.86
CA LEU A 10 -15.90 0.88 5.80
C LEU A 10 -14.77 1.85 5.46
N ARG A 11 -13.85 2.05 6.41
CA ARG A 11 -12.77 3.04 6.30
C ARG A 11 -11.75 2.66 5.22
N VAL A 12 -11.75 1.39 4.84
CA VAL A 12 -10.97 0.84 3.74
C VAL A 12 -11.96 0.30 2.70
N GLN A 13 -11.86 0.79 1.48
CA GLN A 13 -12.71 0.42 0.35
C GLN A 13 -11.96 -0.55 -0.56
N VAL A 14 -12.68 -1.53 -1.12
CA VAL A 14 -12.15 -2.36 -2.20
C VAL A 14 -12.36 -1.64 -3.52
N VAL A 15 -11.28 -1.43 -4.26
CA VAL A 15 -11.32 -0.88 -5.63
C VAL A 15 -11.42 -2.03 -6.63
N CYS A 16 -10.53 -3.00 -6.51
CA CYS A 16 -10.57 -4.29 -7.20
C CYS A 16 -10.02 -5.37 -6.26
N LEU A 17 -10.42 -6.62 -6.49
CA LEU A 17 -10.02 -7.76 -5.68
C LEU A 17 -9.82 -8.97 -6.60
N ASN A 18 -8.65 -9.59 -6.50
CA ASN A 18 -8.42 -10.94 -6.96
C ASN A 18 -8.46 -11.88 -5.74
N GLU A 19 -9.30 -12.92 -5.83
CA GLU A 19 -9.52 -13.88 -4.74
C GLU A 19 -8.25 -14.70 -4.41
N ASP A 20 -7.40 -14.98 -5.41
CA ASP A 20 -6.13 -15.70 -5.22
C ASP A 20 -5.13 -14.82 -4.46
N THR A 21 -5.01 -13.54 -4.82
CA THR A 21 -4.18 -12.57 -4.08
C THR A 21 -4.68 -12.40 -2.65
N GLU A 22 -6.00 -12.25 -2.46
CA GLU A 22 -6.58 -12.14 -1.11
C GLU A 22 -6.30 -13.39 -0.28
N THR A 23 -6.50 -14.56 -0.86
CA THR A 23 -6.22 -15.85 -0.21
C THR A 23 -4.74 -15.95 0.15
N ALA A 24 -3.83 -15.60 -0.76
CA ALA A 24 -2.40 -15.59 -0.49
C ALA A 24 -2.05 -14.71 0.71
N TRP A 25 -2.64 -13.52 0.81
CA TRP A 25 -2.45 -12.60 1.94
C TRP A 25 -3.05 -13.07 3.26
N CYS A 26 -4.19 -13.78 3.23
CA CYS A 26 -4.83 -14.33 4.44
C CYS A 26 -4.08 -15.52 5.04
N TYR A 27 -3.34 -16.26 4.20
CA TYR A 27 -2.64 -17.50 4.59
C TYR A 27 -1.11 -17.38 4.46
N LEU A 28 -0.56 -16.17 4.61
CA LEU A 28 0.89 -15.96 4.60
C LEU A 28 1.57 -16.79 5.70
N PRO A 29 2.66 -17.53 5.38
CA PRO A 29 3.48 -18.20 6.39
C PRO A 29 3.99 -17.22 7.45
N GLU A 30 4.09 -17.65 8.72
CA GLU A 30 4.49 -16.76 9.82
C GLU A 30 5.87 -16.12 9.61
N GLU A 31 6.77 -16.81 8.92
CA GLU A 31 8.11 -16.38 8.58
C GLU A 31 8.21 -15.51 7.33
N GLU A 32 7.13 -15.40 6.55
CA GLU A 32 7.12 -14.69 5.27
C GLU A 32 7.46 -13.21 5.47
N GLU A 33 8.45 -12.72 4.73
CA GLU A 33 8.76 -11.29 4.71
C GLU A 33 7.72 -10.56 3.84
N ILE A 34 7.30 -9.36 4.24
CA ILE A 34 6.42 -8.50 3.44
C ILE A 34 7.18 -7.25 3.05
N LEU A 35 7.26 -6.99 1.75
CA LEU A 35 7.83 -5.78 1.19
C LEU A 35 6.78 -4.68 1.08
N LEU A 36 6.94 -3.61 1.88
CA LEU A 36 6.16 -2.39 1.77
C LEU A 36 6.91 -1.35 0.91
N LEU A 37 6.46 -1.18 -0.33
CA LEU A 37 6.93 -0.14 -1.24
C LEU A 37 6.11 1.13 -1.04
N ALA A 38 6.71 2.17 -0.47
CA ALA A 38 6.03 3.42 -0.15
C ALA A 38 6.66 4.61 -0.89
N PRO A 39 5.86 5.58 -1.38
CA PRO A 39 6.43 6.75 -2.04
C PRO A 39 7.13 7.62 -1.02
N LEU A 40 8.26 8.21 -1.41
CA LEU A 40 8.92 9.23 -0.59
C LEU A 40 8.08 10.51 -0.61
N VAL A 41 7.27 10.71 0.42
CA VAL A 41 6.46 11.92 0.60
C VAL A 41 7.22 12.89 1.48
N SER A 42 7.46 14.10 1.00
CA SER A 42 7.94 15.17 1.88
C SER A 42 6.84 15.49 2.89
N ALA A 43 7.05 15.15 4.16
CA ALA A 43 6.14 15.56 5.23
C ALA A 43 6.10 17.09 5.25
N LEU A 44 5.04 17.70 4.72
CA LEU A 44 4.79 19.12 4.94
C LEU A 44 4.64 19.28 6.45
N ARG A 45 5.62 19.98 7.04
CA ARG A 45 5.75 20.32 8.46
C ARG A 45 4.39 20.73 9.05
N GLN A 46 3.62 19.77 9.54
CA GLN A 46 2.42 20.07 10.30
C GLN A 46 2.85 20.50 11.69
N HIS A 47 3.09 21.81 11.84
CA HIS A 47 2.99 22.60 13.07
C HIS A 47 3.39 21.94 14.39
N CYS A 48 4.56 21.32 14.47
CA CYS A 48 5.16 20.93 15.74
C CYS A 48 6.41 21.79 15.98
N ASN A 49 6.32 22.69 16.94
CA ASN A 49 7.47 23.42 17.48
C ASN A 49 8.41 22.41 18.17
N GLY A 50 9.59 22.16 17.60
CA GLY A 50 10.66 21.39 18.22
C GLY A 50 10.99 20.10 17.47
N ASP A 51 12.23 20.00 17.01
CA ASP A 51 12.88 18.88 16.33
C ASP A 51 12.14 18.27 15.13
N GLY A 52 12.38 18.88 13.97
CA GLY A 52 11.98 18.38 12.66
C GLY A 52 12.73 17.09 12.29
N LEU A 53 12.36 15.99 12.95
CA LEU A 53 12.61 14.65 12.43
C LEU A 53 11.73 14.47 11.20
N ASP A 54 12.38 14.10 10.09
CA ASP A 54 11.74 13.64 8.86
C ASP A 54 10.94 12.37 9.19
N MET A 55 9.70 12.58 9.63
CA MET A 55 8.82 11.51 10.09
C MET A 55 8.24 10.84 8.86
N ASP A 56 8.70 9.61 8.61
CA ASP A 56 8.10 8.75 7.61
C ASP A 56 6.63 8.47 7.95
N VAL A 57 5.73 8.92 7.06
CA VAL A 57 4.29 8.85 7.23
C VAL A 57 3.71 7.43 7.13
N PHE A 58 4.49 6.48 6.59
CA PHE A 58 4.06 5.09 6.39
C PHE A 58 4.66 4.10 7.42
N GLU A 59 5.58 4.53 8.29
CA GLU A 59 6.05 3.70 9.41
C GLU A 59 4.89 3.20 10.29
N PRO A 60 3.86 4.01 10.61
CA PRO A 60 2.71 3.52 11.36
C PRO A 60 1.93 2.40 10.65
N LEU A 61 1.92 2.36 9.31
CA LEU A 61 1.32 1.28 8.52
C LEU A 61 2.15 0.00 8.66
N ALA A 62 3.46 0.07 8.46
CA ALA A 62 4.36 -1.07 8.68
C ALA A 62 4.21 -1.63 10.09
N ARG A 63 4.11 -0.76 11.10
CA ARG A 63 3.88 -1.16 12.49
C ARG A 63 2.51 -1.82 12.69
N ALA A 64 1.46 -1.37 12.00
CA ALA A 64 0.15 -2.01 12.06
C ALA A 64 0.20 -3.42 11.47
N MET A 65 0.89 -3.59 10.34
CA MET A 65 1.08 -4.89 9.71
C MET A 65 1.86 -5.86 10.62
N ARG A 66 2.97 -5.41 11.23
CA ARG A 66 3.76 -6.21 12.20
C ARG A 66 2.98 -6.65 13.44
N ARG A 67 1.85 -6.00 13.78
CA ARG A 67 0.98 -6.46 14.88
C ARG A 67 0.08 -7.62 14.47
N LYS A 68 -0.14 -7.80 13.17
CA LYS A 68 -1.02 -8.82 12.60
C LYS A 68 -0.23 -9.99 12.03
N HIS A 69 0.97 -9.71 11.54
CA HIS A 69 1.89 -10.68 10.94
C HIS A 69 3.20 -10.76 11.75
N PRO A 70 3.60 -11.95 12.23
CA PRO A 70 4.84 -12.11 13.01
C PRO A 70 6.11 -11.99 12.15
N GLY A 71 6.01 -12.18 10.84
CA GLY A 71 7.11 -12.04 9.90
C GLY A 71 7.63 -10.62 9.75
N LEU A 72 8.77 -10.48 9.06
CA LEU A 72 9.40 -9.17 8.88
C LEU A 72 8.60 -8.33 7.88
N VAL A 73 8.18 -7.13 8.28
CA VAL A 73 7.69 -6.12 7.32
C VAL A 73 8.84 -5.19 6.98
N ARG A 74 9.41 -5.32 5.79
CA ARG A 74 10.49 -4.47 5.29
C ARG A 74 9.92 -3.36 4.44
N ARG A 75 10.29 -2.13 4.77
CA ARG A 75 9.83 -0.95 4.04
C ARG A 75 10.94 -0.42 3.14
N VAL A 76 10.61 -0.12 1.90
CA VAL A 76 11.51 0.52 0.93
C VAL A 76 10.78 1.71 0.32
N ASN A 77 11.47 2.85 0.33
CA ASN A 77 10.96 4.07 -0.28
C ASN A 77 11.22 4.06 -1.77
N TYR A 78 10.27 4.56 -2.56
CA TYR A 78 10.47 4.82 -3.98
C TYR A 78 10.20 6.28 -4.34
N THR A 79 10.88 6.76 -5.38
CA THR A 79 10.57 8.02 -6.04
C THR A 79 10.03 7.70 -7.43
N PRO A 80 8.81 8.14 -7.82
CA PRO A 80 8.27 7.87 -9.15
C PRO A 80 9.19 8.26 -10.31
N LYS A 81 10.04 9.27 -10.11
CA LYS A 81 11.01 9.75 -11.09
C LYS A 81 12.15 8.75 -11.36
N ASP A 82 12.54 8.00 -10.34
CA ASP A 82 13.68 7.09 -10.42
C ASP A 82 13.27 5.72 -10.97
N GLY A 83 11.97 5.43 -10.98
CA GLY A 83 11.42 4.15 -11.44
C GLY A 83 11.76 2.99 -10.50
N VAL A 84 11.52 1.76 -10.96
CA VAL A 84 11.97 0.55 -10.28
C VAL A 84 13.49 0.48 -10.39
N THR A 85 14.16 0.17 -9.28
CA THR A 85 15.63 0.17 -9.16
C THR A 85 16.11 -1.24 -8.86
N ASP A 86 17.41 -1.47 -8.97
CA ASP A 86 18.02 -2.76 -8.61
C ASP A 86 17.75 -3.14 -7.14
N GLU A 87 17.65 -2.15 -6.24
CA GLU A 87 17.26 -2.41 -4.85
C GLU A 87 15.82 -2.93 -4.79
N HIS A 88 14.88 -2.31 -5.49
CA HIS A 88 13.50 -2.80 -5.55
C HIS A 88 13.44 -4.22 -6.11
N ALA A 89 14.14 -4.49 -7.21
CA ALA A 89 14.19 -5.81 -7.83
C ALA A 89 14.79 -6.87 -6.89
N MET A 90 15.92 -6.57 -6.26
CA MET A 90 16.55 -7.46 -5.27
C MET A 90 15.61 -7.77 -4.11
N ARG A 91 14.81 -6.81 -3.65
CA ARG A 91 13.83 -7.05 -2.58
C ARG A 91 12.63 -7.88 -3.03
N MET A 92 12.17 -7.70 -4.27
CA MET A 92 11.13 -8.56 -4.84
C MET A 92 11.64 -9.98 -5.09
N ASP A 93 12.94 -10.17 -5.36
CA ASP A 93 13.56 -11.51 -5.42
C ASP A 93 13.65 -12.18 -4.04
N GLU A 94 13.79 -11.39 -2.96
CA GLU A 94 13.83 -11.89 -1.57
C GLU A 94 12.45 -12.25 -1.00
N THR A 95 11.36 -11.67 -1.51
CA THR A 95 9.99 -11.92 -1.03
C THR A 95 8.95 -11.79 -2.13
N ALA A 96 8.01 -12.74 -2.15
CA ALA A 96 6.87 -12.75 -3.07
C ALA A 96 5.69 -11.90 -2.57
N THR A 97 5.74 -11.33 -1.36
CA THR A 97 4.61 -10.62 -0.77
C THR A 97 4.85 -9.11 -0.77
N VAL A 98 4.15 -8.38 -1.66
CA VAL A 98 4.42 -6.96 -1.89
C VAL A 98 3.17 -6.10 -1.65
N LEU A 99 3.27 -5.12 -0.75
CA LEU A 99 2.30 -4.03 -0.61
C LEU A 99 2.87 -2.75 -1.20
N LEU A 100 2.25 -2.24 -2.26
CA LEU A 100 2.64 -1.01 -2.91
C LEU A 100 1.67 0.12 -2.56
N VAL A 101 2.19 1.22 -2.03
CA VAL A 101 1.38 2.38 -1.69
C VAL A 101 1.39 3.41 -2.81
N ILE A 102 0.22 3.92 -3.17
CA ILE A 102 0.04 5.12 -3.99
C ILE A 102 -0.68 6.15 -3.11
N CYS A 103 -0.25 7.40 -3.12
CA CYS A 103 -0.86 8.42 -2.27
C CYS A 103 -1.05 9.76 -2.97
N GLU A 104 -2.00 10.55 -2.48
CA GLU A 104 -2.19 11.96 -2.87
C GLU A 104 -1.28 12.87 -2.03
N PRO A 105 -0.18 13.44 -2.57
CA PRO A 105 0.73 14.23 -1.75
C PRO A 105 0.05 15.50 -1.22
N VAL A 106 0.24 15.80 0.07
CA VAL A 106 -0.33 17.00 0.69
C VAL A 106 0.16 18.25 -0.05
N GLY A 107 -0.76 19.18 -0.31
CA GLY A 107 -0.44 20.47 -0.91
C GLY A 107 -0.29 20.45 -2.44
N LEU A 108 -0.42 19.28 -3.08
CA LEU A 108 -0.59 19.21 -4.53
C LEU A 108 -2.07 19.20 -4.88
N GLU A 109 -2.43 19.98 -5.91
CA GLU A 109 -3.79 20.06 -6.43
C GLU A 109 -3.78 20.05 -7.96
N GLY A 110 -4.96 19.81 -8.56
CA GLY A 110 -5.17 19.92 -10.00
C GLY A 110 -4.25 19.04 -10.85
N GLU A 111 -3.56 19.65 -11.80
CA GLU A 111 -2.67 18.96 -12.75
C GLU A 111 -1.45 18.37 -12.04
N ALA A 112 -0.84 19.09 -11.10
CA ALA A 112 0.35 18.61 -10.38
C ALA A 112 0.06 17.33 -9.57
N LEU A 113 -1.09 17.29 -8.89
CA LEU A 113 -1.56 16.09 -8.21
C LEU A 113 -1.77 14.93 -9.18
N THR A 114 -2.42 15.21 -10.32
CA THR A 114 -2.70 14.19 -11.35
C THR A 114 -1.40 13.61 -11.93
N VAL A 115 -0.41 14.45 -12.21
CA VAL A 115 0.92 14.03 -12.68
C VAL A 115 1.64 13.18 -11.63
N SER A 116 1.55 13.58 -10.35
CA SER A 116 2.17 12.82 -9.26
C SER A 116 1.56 11.41 -9.11
N ILE A 117 0.23 11.30 -9.09
CA ILE A 117 -0.46 10.00 -9.02
C ILE A 117 -0.11 9.16 -10.24
N ARG A 118 -0.10 9.74 -11.44
CA ARG A 118 0.27 9.01 -12.68
C ARG A 118 1.69 8.44 -12.61
N GLY A 119 2.64 9.19 -12.05
CA GLY A 119 4.01 8.69 -11.85
C GLY A 119 4.05 7.49 -10.90
N GLN A 120 3.30 7.54 -9.80
CA GLN A 120 3.20 6.42 -8.85
C GLN A 120 2.51 5.20 -9.48
N CYS A 121 1.46 5.39 -10.28
CA CYS A 121 0.85 4.30 -11.06
C CYS A 121 1.83 3.68 -12.05
N LEU A 122 2.67 4.48 -12.71
CA LEU A 122 3.69 3.97 -13.63
C LEU A 122 4.74 3.13 -12.88
N PHE A 123 5.20 3.60 -11.72
CA PHE A 123 6.08 2.83 -10.85
C PHE A 123 5.43 1.50 -10.46
N ALA A 124 4.16 1.51 -10.06
CA ALA A 124 3.43 0.29 -9.69
C ALA A 124 3.31 -0.71 -10.84
N TYR A 125 3.02 -0.21 -12.04
CA TYR A 125 2.97 -1.03 -13.25
C TYR A 125 4.33 -1.67 -13.57
N ASP A 126 5.42 -0.89 -13.48
CA ASP A 126 6.77 -1.41 -13.71
C ASP A 126 7.20 -2.38 -12.61
N ALA A 127 6.78 -2.16 -11.35
CA ALA A 127 7.04 -3.07 -10.23
C ALA A 127 6.33 -4.42 -10.45
N MET A 128 5.08 -4.41 -10.92
CA MET A 128 4.36 -5.63 -11.26
C MET A 128 5.05 -6.40 -12.40
N LYS A 129 5.55 -5.72 -13.43
CA LYS A 129 6.32 -6.38 -14.50
C LYS A 129 7.59 -7.03 -14.00
N GLU A 130 8.33 -6.34 -13.12
CA GLU A 130 9.56 -6.90 -12.56
C GLU A 130 9.25 -8.07 -11.63
N TYR A 131 8.19 -7.96 -10.82
CA TYR A 131 7.66 -9.07 -10.01
C TYR A 131 7.30 -10.29 -10.87
N GLU A 132 6.52 -10.12 -11.94
CA GLU A 132 6.16 -11.21 -12.86
C GLU A 132 7.39 -11.87 -13.50
N LYS A 133 8.40 -11.06 -13.82
CA LYS A 133 9.67 -11.54 -14.39
C LYS A 133 10.50 -12.34 -13.38
N ILE A 134 10.51 -11.93 -12.11
CA ILE A 134 11.24 -12.60 -11.03
C ILE A 134 10.59 -13.94 -10.67
N HIS A 135 9.27 -13.95 -10.49
CA HIS A 135 8.56 -15.14 -10.00
C HIS A 135 8.06 -16.08 -11.13
N GLU A 136 8.27 -15.71 -12.39
CA GLU A 136 7.91 -16.49 -13.60
C GLU A 136 6.46 -17.03 -13.62
N GLY A 137 5.54 -16.42 -12.86
CA GLY A 137 4.16 -16.89 -12.71
C GLY A 137 4.01 -18.20 -11.92
N THR A 138 5.02 -18.59 -11.13
CA THR A 138 5.00 -19.83 -10.34
C THR A 138 4.19 -19.70 -9.04
N GLU A 139 3.92 -18.48 -8.60
CA GLU A 139 3.17 -18.16 -7.38
C GLU A 139 2.00 -17.24 -7.71
N PRO A 140 0.86 -17.34 -6.99
CA PRO A 140 -0.22 -16.39 -7.15
C PRO A 140 0.31 -14.98 -6.88
N PRO A 141 -0.10 -13.96 -7.66
CA PRO A 141 0.40 -12.62 -7.47
C PRO A 141 -0.01 -12.11 -6.08
N ALA A 142 0.95 -11.99 -5.17
CA ALA A 142 0.74 -11.43 -3.83
C ALA A 142 1.10 -9.94 -3.78
N LEU A 143 1.04 -9.25 -4.94
CA LEU A 143 1.20 -7.81 -5.04
C LEU A 143 -0.16 -7.10 -4.90
N VAL A 144 -0.27 -6.25 -3.87
CA VAL A 144 -1.47 -5.44 -3.59
C VAL A 144 -1.13 -3.96 -3.70
N VAL A 145 -2.05 -3.17 -4.28
CA VAL A 145 -1.97 -1.70 -4.23
C VAL A 145 -2.84 -1.14 -3.11
N LEU A 146 -2.27 -0.26 -2.29
CA LEU A 146 -3.01 0.58 -1.36
C LEU A 146 -3.01 2.04 -1.85
N TYR A 147 -4.18 2.53 -2.26
CA TYR A 147 -4.37 3.92 -2.63
C TYR A 147 -4.82 4.76 -1.41
N CYS A 148 -4.00 5.72 -1.01
CA CYS A 148 -4.28 6.66 0.07
C CYS A 148 -4.72 8.01 -0.51
N GLY A 149 -6.01 8.19 -0.71
CA GLY A 149 -6.56 9.37 -1.38
C GLY A 149 -8.08 9.46 -1.42
N LYS A 150 -8.56 10.67 -1.70
CA LYS A 150 -10.00 10.98 -1.77
C LYS A 150 -10.55 10.96 -3.19
N ARG A 151 -9.71 11.15 -4.19
CA ARG A 151 -10.16 11.12 -5.58
C ARG A 151 -10.59 9.72 -5.97
N ASP A 152 -11.41 9.69 -7.02
CA ASP A 152 -11.75 8.44 -7.66
C ASP A 152 -10.49 7.80 -8.24
N PHE A 153 -10.27 6.53 -7.89
CA PHE A 153 -9.08 5.77 -8.27
C PHE A 153 -9.54 4.41 -8.78
N GLN A 154 -9.14 4.09 -10.01
CA GLN A 154 -9.62 2.93 -10.75
C GLN A 154 -8.66 1.73 -10.66
N GLY A 155 -7.64 1.82 -9.78
CA GLY A 155 -6.58 0.82 -9.71
C GLY A 155 -5.42 1.10 -10.68
N VAL A 156 -4.49 0.15 -10.74
CA VAL A 156 -3.36 0.15 -11.66
C VAL A 156 -3.55 -1.00 -12.63
N SER A 157 -3.32 -0.77 -13.93
CA SER A 157 -3.42 -1.84 -14.93
C SER A 157 -2.51 -3.02 -14.57
N ASN A 158 -3.02 -4.25 -14.73
CA ASN A 158 -2.35 -5.51 -14.40
C ASN A 158 -2.12 -5.78 -12.91
N ILE A 159 -2.66 -4.95 -12.02
CA ILE A 159 -2.71 -5.26 -10.59
C ILE A 159 -4.17 -5.44 -10.21
N GLU A 160 -4.51 -6.68 -9.85
CA GLU A 160 -5.91 -7.10 -9.73
C GLU A 160 -6.49 -6.89 -8.32
N THR A 161 -5.63 -6.60 -7.34
CA THR A 161 -6.05 -6.28 -5.97
C THR A 161 -5.62 -4.88 -5.57
N CYS A 162 -6.61 -4.03 -5.29
CA CYS A 162 -6.41 -2.67 -4.85
C CYS A 162 -7.39 -2.29 -3.74
N PHE A 163 -6.84 -1.78 -2.64
CA PHE A 163 -7.59 -1.16 -1.56
C PHE A 163 -7.43 0.35 -1.59
N ARG A 164 -8.39 1.05 -0.98
CA ARG A 164 -8.39 2.50 -0.84
C ARG A 164 -8.67 2.92 0.60
N CYS A 165 -7.91 3.88 1.11
CA CYS A 165 -8.23 4.66 2.31
C CYS A 165 -8.22 6.16 1.98
N GLU A 166 -8.86 6.99 2.80
CA GLU A 166 -9.07 8.40 2.47
C GLU A 166 -7.78 9.24 2.51
N ASP A 167 -6.85 8.89 3.40
CA ASP A 167 -5.61 9.62 3.62
C ASP A 167 -4.53 8.69 4.22
N TYR A 168 -3.36 9.27 4.49
CA TYR A 168 -2.26 8.63 5.22
C TYR A 168 -2.00 9.30 6.57
N SER A 169 -3.05 9.80 7.22
CA SER A 169 -2.99 10.36 8.59
C SER A 169 -2.71 9.32 9.67
N GLY A 170 -2.83 8.04 9.32
CA GLY A 170 -2.60 6.89 10.19
C GLY A 170 -3.78 6.43 11.03
N ARG A 171 -4.96 7.03 10.84
CA ARG A 171 -6.20 6.61 11.52
C ARG A 171 -6.73 5.25 11.08
N ASP A 172 -6.37 4.82 9.88
CA ASP A 172 -6.98 3.64 9.23
C ASP A 172 -6.00 2.47 9.07
N TRP A 173 -4.76 2.59 9.57
CA TRP A 173 -3.74 1.55 9.38
C TRP A 173 -4.06 0.21 10.02
N ASP A 174 -4.70 0.19 11.19
CA ASP A 174 -5.17 -1.07 11.78
C ASP A 174 -6.26 -1.70 10.92
N ALA A 175 -7.16 -0.90 10.33
CA ALA A 175 -8.20 -1.38 9.44
C ALA A 175 -7.63 -1.87 8.10
N VAL A 176 -6.60 -1.21 7.55
CA VAL A 176 -5.87 -1.66 6.36
C VAL A 176 -5.17 -2.98 6.64
N ALA A 177 -4.47 -3.10 7.77
CA ALA A 177 -3.81 -4.33 8.16
C ALA A 177 -4.82 -5.46 8.39
N ASP A 178 -5.90 -5.22 9.13
CA ASP A 178 -6.98 -6.20 9.30
C ASP A 178 -7.56 -6.62 7.95
N ARG A 179 -7.73 -5.67 7.00
CA ARG A 179 -8.24 -5.99 5.66
C ARG A 179 -7.30 -6.89 4.88
N LEU A 180 -6.00 -6.62 4.92
CA LEU A 180 -4.98 -7.40 4.22
C LEU A 180 -4.94 -8.85 4.74
N PHE A 181 -4.92 -9.05 6.06
CA PHE A 181 -4.68 -10.37 6.65
C PHE A 181 -5.95 -11.18 6.97
N LYS A 182 -7.14 -10.58 6.91
CA LYS A 182 -8.42 -11.28 7.19
C LYS A 182 -9.36 -11.34 5.98
N GLY A 183 -9.07 -10.60 4.91
CA GLY A 183 -9.88 -10.58 3.70
C GLY A 183 -11.25 -9.91 3.83
N ILE A 184 -12.20 -10.30 2.98
CA ILE A 184 -13.56 -9.73 2.91
C ILE A 184 -14.42 -10.07 4.11
N GLU A 185 -14.15 -11.18 4.79
CA GLU A 185 -14.98 -11.71 5.86
C GLU A 185 -14.33 -11.59 7.26
N SER A 186 -14.81 -10.62 8.04
CA SER A 186 -14.91 -10.69 9.51
C SER A 186 -16.01 -9.75 9.99
#